data_AF-A0A6A5WNR2-F1
#
_entry.id   AF-A0A6A5WNR2-F1
#
_cell.length_a   1.000
_cell.length_b   1.000
_cell.length_c   1.000
_cell.angle_alpha   90.00
_cell.angle_beta   90.00
_cell.angle_gamma   90.00
#
_symmetry.space_group_name_H-M   'P 1'
#
loop_
_entity.id
_entity.type
_entity.pdbx_description
1 polymer ?
#
loop_
_entity_poly.entity_id
_entity_poly.type
_entity_poly.pdbx_seq_one_letter_code
_entity_poly.pdbx_strand_id
1 'polypeptide(L)'
;MSGEAWLYLLAVLINAVNLFLQVFFTIMYSDLECDYINPIDLCNRLNTYIVPEAAVHAFLTFLFLINGYWLALVLNLPLLAWNGKKIFENQHLLDATEIFRKLNVHKKV
;
A
#
# COMPACT_ATOMS: atom_id res chain seq x y z
N MET A 1 -26.15 -6.44 18.51
CA MET A 1 -25.24 -6.85 17.41
C MET A 1 -24.61 -5.57 16.88
N SER A 2 -23.56 -5.06 17.53
CA SER A 2 -22.13 -5.43 17.35
C SER A 2 -21.46 -4.50 16.32
N GLY A 3 -21.35 -3.19 16.64
CA GLY A 3 -20.55 -2.26 15.83
C GLY A 3 -19.10 -2.73 15.65
N GLU A 4 -18.60 -3.50 16.62
CA GLU A 4 -17.35 -4.26 16.55
C GLU A 4 -17.29 -5.21 15.35
N ALA A 5 -18.32 -6.04 15.15
CA ALA A 5 -18.35 -7.01 14.07
C ALA A 5 -18.39 -6.33 12.69
N TRP A 6 -19.07 -5.19 12.59
CA TRP A 6 -19.09 -4.39 11.36
C TRP A 6 -17.73 -3.78 11.03
N LEU A 7 -16.99 -3.32 12.04
CA LEU A 7 -15.60 -2.84 11.86
C LEU A 7 -14.67 -3.95 11.39
N TYR A 8 -14.75 -5.14 11.98
CA TYR A 8 -13.95 -6.28 11.54
C TYR A 8 -14.32 -6.73 10.12
N LEU A 9 -15.61 -6.74 9.78
CA LEU A 9 -16.06 -7.08 8.44
C LEU A 9 -15.57 -6.08 7.39
N LEU A 10 -15.65 -4.77 7.70
CA LEU A 10 -15.07 -3.71 6.87
C LEU A 10 -13.56 -3.88 6.71
N ALA A 11 -12.84 -4.18 7.80
CA ALA A 11 -11.40 -4.40 7.78
C ALA A 11 -11.01 -5.58 6.89
N VAL A 12 -11.75 -6.69 6.94
CA VAL A 12 -11.50 -7.85 6.08
C VAL A 12 -11.72 -7.50 4.61
N LEU A 13 -12.80 -6.78 4.27
CA LEU A 13 -13.06 -6.34 2.90
C LEU A 13 -11.96 -5.43 2.37
N ILE A 14 -11.52 -4.45 3.18
CA ILE A 14 -10.45 -3.52 2.79
C ILE A 14 -9.12 -4.28 2.59
N ASN A 15 -8.78 -5.22 3.46
CA ASN A 15 -7.58 -6.05 3.29
C ASN A 15 -7.65 -6.92 2.02
N ALA A 16 -8.83 -7.45 1.68
CA ALA A 16 -9.02 -8.23 0.45
C ALA A 16 -8.79 -7.37 -0.81
N VAL A 17 -9.30 -6.14 -0.82
CA VAL A 17 -9.03 -5.19 -1.92
C VAL A 17 -7.54 -4.86 -1.99
N ASN A 18 -6.89 -4.68 -0.84
CA ASN A 18 -5.47 -4.33 -0.82
C ASN A 18 -4.57 -5.47 -1.34
N LEU A 19 -4.93 -6.71 -1.02
CA LEU A 19 -4.29 -7.90 -1.59
C LEU A 19 -4.39 -7.91 -3.12
N PHE A 20 -5.55 -7.57 -3.66
CA PHE A 20 -5.75 -7.50 -5.12
C PHE A 20 -4.90 -6.40 -5.77
N LEU A 21 -4.77 -5.24 -5.12
CA LEU A 21 -3.89 -4.15 -5.59
C LEU A 21 -2.41 -4.58 -5.60
N GLN A 22 -1.95 -5.34 -4.61
CA GLN A 22 -0.57 -5.86 -4.59
C GLN A 22 -0.29 -6.84 -5.72
N VAL A 23 -1.26 -7.70 -6.07
CA VAL A 23 -1.16 -8.57 -7.24
C VAL A 23 -1.09 -7.73 -8.52
N PHE A 24 -1.95 -6.72 -8.65
CA PHE A 24 -1.92 -5.79 -9.79
C PHE A 24 -0.56 -5.09 -9.93
N PHE A 25 0.03 -4.59 -8.83
CA PHE A 25 1.35 -3.97 -8.87
C PHE A 25 2.44 -4.96 -9.28
N THR A 26 2.38 -6.19 -8.79
CA THR A 26 3.34 -7.25 -9.16
C THR A 26 3.32 -7.53 -10.67
N ILE A 27 2.13 -7.62 -11.26
CA ILE A 27 1.97 -7.80 -12.71
C ILE A 27 2.53 -6.59 -13.45
N MET A 28 2.22 -5.37 -13.02
CA MET A 28 2.69 -4.15 -13.67
C MET A 28 4.22 -3.99 -13.64
N TYR A 29 4.87 -4.46 -12.56
CA TYR A 29 6.33 -4.56 -12.51
C TYR A 29 6.89 -5.63 -13.44
N SER A 30 6.19 -6.77 -13.57
CA SER A 30 6.57 -7.82 -14.54
C SER A 30 6.44 -7.32 -15.99
N ASP A 31 5.40 -6.55 -16.29
CA ASP A 31 5.21 -5.94 -17.61
C ASP A 31 6.34 -4.94 -17.93
N LEU A 32 6.84 -4.21 -16.91
CA LEU A 32 8.03 -3.36 -17.07
C LEU A 32 9.30 -4.19 -17.31
N GLU A 33 9.51 -5.31 -16.59
CA GLU A 33 10.70 -6.16 -16.76
C GLU A 33 10.75 -6.82 -18.16
N CYS A 34 9.59 -7.06 -18.76
CA CYS A 34 9.46 -7.55 -20.13
C CYS A 34 9.43 -6.43 -21.20
N ASP A 35 9.72 -5.18 -20.84
CA ASP A 35 9.67 -3.98 -21.71
C ASP A 35 8.30 -3.77 -22.41
N TYR A 36 7.19 -4.26 -21.82
CA TYR A 36 5.84 -4.05 -22.36
C TYR A 36 5.30 -2.64 -22.09
N ILE A 37 5.75 -1.98 -21.02
CA ILE A 37 5.28 -0.65 -20.61
C ILE A 37 6.46 0.30 -20.36
N ASN A 38 6.30 1.58 -20.71
CA ASN A 38 7.30 2.59 -20.40
C ASN A 38 7.37 2.85 -18.89
N PRO A 39 8.56 3.09 -18.32
CA PRO A 39 8.73 3.41 -16.91
C PRO A 39 7.96 4.66 -16.47
N ILE A 40 7.78 5.64 -17.36
CA ILE A 40 7.01 6.87 -17.10
C ILE A 40 5.51 6.56 -16.92
N ASP A 41 4.96 5.70 -17.78
CA ASP A 41 3.55 5.29 -17.70
C ASP A 41 3.27 4.46 -16.45
N LEU A 42 4.23 3.61 -16.05
CA LEU A 42 4.18 2.88 -14.79
C LEU A 42 4.15 3.82 -13.59
N CYS A 43 5.05 4.81 -13.53
CA CYS A 43 5.12 5.79 -12.44
C CYS A 43 3.80 6.54 -12.25
N ASN A 44 3.21 7.03 -13.34
CA ASN A 44 1.97 7.79 -13.30
C ASN A 44 0.79 6.94 -12.80
N ARG A 45 0.68 5.70 -13.27
CA ARG A 45 -0.36 4.77 -12.81
C ARG A 45 -0.15 4.42 -11.34
N LEU A 46 1.06 4.00 -10.97
CA LEU A 46 1.35 3.46 -9.65
C LEU A 46 1.27 4.55 -8.55
N ASN A 47 1.75 5.76 -8.82
CA ASN A 47 1.62 6.89 -7.89
C ASN A 47 0.15 7.24 -7.59
N THR A 48 -0.72 7.10 -8.59
CA THR A 48 -2.17 7.33 -8.42
C THR A 48 -2.80 6.32 -7.45
N TYR A 49 -2.25 5.11 -7.33
CA TYR A 49 -2.77 4.07 -6.43
C TYR A 49 -2.05 4.02 -5.07
N ILE A 50 -0.78 4.43 -4.98
CA ILE A 50 -0.01 4.43 -3.72
C ILE A 50 -0.63 5.35 -2.66
N VAL A 51 -1.05 6.56 -3.06
CA VAL A 51 -1.66 7.54 -2.13
C VAL A 51 -2.98 7.04 -1.54
N PRO A 52 -3.96 6.58 -2.32
CA PRO A 52 -5.21 6.09 -1.77
C PRO A 52 -5.03 4.82 -0.93
N GLU A 53 -4.10 3.92 -1.27
CA GLU A 53 -3.82 2.73 -0.45
C GLU A 53 -3.34 3.13 0.97
N ALA A 54 -2.34 4.01 1.04
CA ALA A 54 -1.80 4.47 2.31
C ALA A 54 -2.86 5.22 3.14
N ALA A 55 -3.72 6.01 2.48
CA ALA A 55 -4.81 6.72 3.13
C ALA A 55 -5.86 5.77 3.72
N VAL A 56 -6.26 4.74 2.97
CA VAL A 56 -7.24 3.73 3.43
C VAL A 56 -6.67 2.92 4.60
N HIS A 57 -5.40 2.53 4.54
CA HIS A 57 -4.75 1.79 5.64
C HIS A 57 -4.59 2.65 6.91
N ALA A 58 -4.24 3.93 6.75
CA ALA A 58 -4.17 4.88 7.86
C ALA A 58 -5.54 5.13 8.50
N PHE A 59 -6.58 5.29 7.68
CA PHE A 59 -7.96 5.46 8.14
C PHE A 59 -8.44 4.23 8.94
N LEU A 60 -8.15 3.02 8.44
CA LEU A 60 -8.51 1.77 9.14
C LEU A 60 -7.80 1.67 10.50
N THR A 61 -6.51 2.01 10.55
CA THR A 61 -5.73 1.98 11.79
C THR A 61 -6.22 3.02 12.80
N PHE A 62 -6.65 4.19 12.32
CA PHE A 62 -7.28 5.23 13.15
C PHE A 62 -8.63 4.77 13.73
N LEU A 63 -9.45 4.04 12.95
CA LEU A 63 -10.67 3.44 13.45
C LEU A 63 -10.42 2.39 14.54
N PHE A 64 -9.36 1.57 14.40
CA PHE A 64 -8.96 0.63 15.44
C PHE A 64 -8.46 1.31 16.72
N LEU A 65 -7.80 2.47 16.59
CA LEU A 65 -7.37 3.30 17.73
C LEU A 65 -8.58 3.85 18.53
N ILE A 66 -9.58 4.41 17.85
CA ILE A 66 -10.78 4.96 18.52
C ILE A 66 -11.56 3.88 19.27
N ASN A 67 -11.63 2.67 18.71
CA ASN A 67 -12.36 1.55 19.33
C ASN A 67 -11.54 0.78 20.37
N GLY A 68 -10.26 1.11 20.58
CA GLY A 68 -9.44 0.51 21.64
C GLY A 68 -8.98 -0.94 21.36
N TYR A 69 -8.91 -1.37 20.10
CA TYR A 69 -8.41 -2.71 19.76
C TYR A 69 -6.88 -2.75 19.72
N TRP A 70 -6.27 -2.87 20.89
CA TRP A 70 -4.81 -2.85 21.07
C TRP A 70 -4.07 -3.90 20.23
N LEU A 71 -4.62 -5.10 20.09
CA LEU A 71 -3.97 -6.21 19.37
C LEU A 71 -3.91 -5.96 17.86
N ALA A 72 -5.02 -5.53 17.25
CA ALA A 72 -5.07 -5.14 15.84
C ALA A 72 -4.21 -3.89 15.56
N LEU A 73 -4.13 -2.96 16.51
CA LEU A 73 -3.34 -1.75 16.40
C LEU A 73 -1.83 -2.05 16.40
N VAL A 74 -1.36 -2.89 17.32
CA VAL A 74 0.06 -3.32 17.38
C VAL A 74 0.48 -4.05 16.10
N LEU A 75 -0.40 -4.84 15.50
CA LEU A 75 -0.14 -5.52 14.22
C LEU A 75 -0.08 -4.55 13.02
N ASN A 76 -0.91 -3.51 12.99
CA ASN A 76 -0.91 -2.53 11.89
C ASN A 76 0.14 -1.41 12.06
N LEU A 77 0.63 -1.17 13.28
CA LEU A 77 1.59 -0.11 13.61
C LEU A 77 2.90 -0.15 12.80
N PRO A 78 3.57 -1.30 12.62
CA PRO A 78 4.80 -1.38 11.84
C PRO A 78 4.56 -1.04 10.36
N LEU A 79 3.44 -1.50 9.81
CA LEU A 79 3.02 -1.26 8.43
C LEU A 79 2.65 0.22 8.22
N LEU A 80 1.94 0.81 9.17
CA LEU A 80 1.62 2.23 9.17
C LEU A 80 2.87 3.10 9.32
N ALA A 81 3.82 2.71 10.17
CA ALA A 81 5.10 3.40 10.32
C ALA A 81 5.94 3.31 9.04
N TRP A 82 5.94 2.17 8.34
CA TRP A 82 6.58 2.02 7.04
C TRP A 82 5.95 2.95 6.00
N ASN A 83 4.62 2.93 5.87
CA ASN A 83 3.90 3.80 4.94
C ASN A 83 4.09 5.29 5.28
N GLY A 84 4.07 5.64 6.57
CA GLY A 84 4.32 6.99 7.06
C GLY A 84 5.74 7.47 6.74
N LYS A 85 6.76 6.62 6.95
CA LYS A 85 8.14 6.92 6.56
C LYS A 85 8.26 7.16 5.06
N LYS A 86 7.60 6.34 4.24
CA LYS A 86 7.57 6.47 2.77
C LYS A 86 6.96 7.79 2.31
N ILE A 87 5.92 8.27 2.99
CA ILE A 87 5.29 9.57 2.74
C ILE A 87 6.20 10.72 3.21
N PHE A 88 6.78 10.61 4.41
CA PHE A 88 7.61 11.64 5.02
C PHE A 88 8.94 11.86 4.28
N GLU A 89 9.52 10.80 3.72
CA GLU A 89 10.70 10.86 2.86
C GLU A 89 10.41 11.40 1.45
N ASN A 90 9.17 11.84 1.16
CA ASN A 90 8.73 12.33 -0.16
C ASN A 90 9.01 11.33 -1.32
N GLN A 91 9.18 10.04 -1.04
CA GLN A 91 9.31 8.97 -2.04
C GLN A 91 7.95 8.41 -2.49
N HIS A 92 6.89 9.21 -2.40
CA HIS A 92 5.58 8.84 -2.93
C HIS A 92 5.60 8.83 -4.47
N LEU A 93 6.42 9.71 -5.06
CA LEU A 93 6.70 9.74 -6.48
C LEU A 93 7.78 8.70 -6.79
N LEU A 94 7.38 7.62 -7.44
CA LEU A 94 8.32 6.76 -8.14
C LEU A 94 8.92 7.59 -9.28
N ASP A 95 10.22 7.83 -9.22
CA ASP A 95 10.94 8.56 -10.26
C ASP A 95 11.38 7.57 -11.36
N ALA A 96 10.92 7.82 -12.58
CA ALA A 96 11.18 6.97 -13.75
C ALA A 96 12.69 6.79 -14.02
N THR A 97 13.53 7.72 -13.55
CA THR A 97 14.99 7.67 -13.71
C THR A 97 15.69 6.77 -12.69
N GLU A 98 15.10 6.49 -11.52
CA GLU A 98 15.67 5.60 -10.48
C GLU A 98 15.05 4.19 -10.46
N ILE A 99 13.92 3.97 -11.12
CA ILE A 99 13.16 2.70 -11.10
C ILE A 99 14.02 1.49 -11.48
N PHE A 100 14.81 1.57 -12.56
CA PHE A 100 15.68 0.47 -12.98
C PHE A 100 16.81 0.19 -11.99
N ARG A 101 17.27 1.20 -11.24
CA ARG A 101 18.33 1.05 -10.23
C ARG A 101 17.81 0.45 -8.92
N LYS A 102 16.53 0.65 -8.59
CA LYS A 102 15.87 0.10 -7.38
C LYS A 102 15.00 -1.14 -7.63
N LEU A 103 14.90 -1.61 -8.87
CA LEU A 103 14.08 -2.75 -9.30
C LEU A 103 14.46 -4.04 -8.56
N ASN A 104 15.77 -4.25 -8.31
CA ASN A 104 16.27 -5.42 -7.59
C ASN A 104 15.99 -5.38 -6.07
N VAL A 105 15.63 -4.20 -5.53
CA VAL A 105 15.33 -3.99 -4.10
C VAL A 105 13.84 -4.17 -3.81
N HIS A 106 12.96 -3.80 -4.74
CA HIS A 106 11.50 -4.00 -4.61
C HIS A 106 11.05 -5.44 -4.90
N LYS A 107 11.90 -6.30 -5.50
CA LYS A 107 11.62 -7.74 -5.74
C LYS A 107 11.75 -8.61 -4.49
N LYS A 108 12.27 -8.08 -3.37
CA LYS A 108 12.55 -8.83 -2.13
C LYS A 108 11.56 -8.58 -0.99
N VAL A 109 10.58 -7.70 -1.17
CA VAL A 109 9.54 -7.42 -0.17
C VAL A 109 8.23 -8.00 -0.68
#